data_AF-A0A2A7B5A9-F1
#
_entry.id   AF-A0A2A7B5A9-F1
#
_cell.length_a   1.000
_cell.length_b   1.000
_cell.length_c   1.000
_cell.angle_alpha   90.00
_cell.angle_beta   90.00
_cell.angle_gamma   90.00
#
_symmetry.space_group_name_H-M   'P 1'
#
loop_
_entity.id
_entity.type
_entity.pdbx_description
1 polymer ?
#
loop_
_entity_poly.entity_id
_entity_poly.type
_entity_poly.pdbx_seq_one_letter_code
_entity_poly.pdbx_strand_id
1 'polypeptide(L)'
;MSNMAVQMNYGEPSRGMPGGLYDRAEYEAVTRRNSAEDKALCFGYGVVQGAEPGKDIALPATDVTADKFEGVVMYSANVEMDDDGAVLLRKNQIVDVCQSGKLWVQLVDSVEPAYGQPVYLVTTGADAGKFTPTKGTNLAVKARFIGAAVNGIAPAQFVTQL
;
A
#
# COMPACT_ATOMS: atom_id res chain seq x y z
N MET A 1 -16.64 -1.73 45.52
CA MET A 1 -16.59 -2.88 44.59
C MET A 1 -15.90 -2.39 43.33
N SER A 2 -14.74 -2.97 42.98
CA SER A 2 -14.02 -2.59 41.76
C SER A 2 -14.80 -3.11 40.55
N ASN A 3 -15.13 -2.23 39.60
CA ASN A 3 -15.74 -2.62 38.33
C ASN A 3 -14.75 -3.54 37.58
N MET A 4 -15.10 -4.81 37.43
CA MET A 4 -14.41 -5.72 36.51
C MET A 4 -14.78 -5.30 35.08
N ALA A 5 -13.81 -4.76 34.34
CA ALA A 5 -13.96 -4.57 32.91
C ALA A 5 -13.92 -5.95 32.23
N VAL A 6 -15.09 -6.44 31.80
CA VAL A 6 -15.20 -7.67 31.00
C VAL A 6 -15.08 -7.29 29.53
N GLN A 7 -14.13 -7.91 28.82
CA GLN A 7 -14.00 -7.76 27.38
C GLN A 7 -15.15 -8.51 26.69
N MET A 8 -16.13 -7.76 26.18
CA MET A 8 -17.33 -8.32 25.53
C MET A 8 -17.13 -8.61 24.04
N ASN A 9 -16.08 -8.06 23.44
CA ASN A 9 -15.80 -8.20 22.02
C ASN A 9 -14.50 -9.00 21.81
N TYR A 10 -14.66 -10.19 21.22
CA TYR A 10 -13.57 -10.94 20.62
C TYR A 10 -13.63 -10.65 19.12
N GLY A 11 -12.87 -9.65 18.66
CA GLY A 11 -12.79 -9.34 17.24
C GLY A 11 -12.08 -10.48 16.50
N GLU A 12 -12.58 -10.89 15.35
CA GLU A 12 -11.79 -11.72 14.45
C GLU A 12 -10.51 -10.94 14.07
N PRO A 13 -9.33 -11.59 14.03
CA PRO A 13 -8.13 -10.92 13.56
C PRO A 13 -8.37 -10.40 12.15
N SER A 14 -7.93 -9.15 11.90
CA SER A 14 -8.08 -8.53 10.58
C SER A 14 -7.57 -9.47 9.49
N ARG A 15 -8.34 -9.62 8.40
CA ARG A 15 -8.02 -10.52 7.30
C ARG A 15 -6.70 -10.16 6.57
N GLY A 16 -6.19 -8.95 6.80
CA GLY A 16 -4.90 -8.49 6.30
C GLY A 16 -4.40 -7.24 7.02
N MET A 17 -3.16 -6.86 6.70
CA MET A 17 -2.55 -5.57 7.08
C MET A 17 -2.08 -4.84 5.83
N PRO A 18 -2.20 -3.51 5.75
CA PRO A 18 -1.64 -2.74 4.64
C PRO A 18 -0.17 -3.09 4.38
N GLY A 19 0.18 -3.42 3.13
CA GLY A 19 1.53 -3.82 2.73
C GLY A 19 1.92 -5.24 3.12
N GLY A 20 1.06 -5.98 3.81
CA GLY A 20 1.29 -7.39 4.13
C GLY A 20 1.12 -8.30 2.93
N LEU A 21 1.90 -9.37 2.86
CA LEU A 21 1.71 -10.43 1.87
C LEU A 21 0.33 -11.08 2.06
N TYR A 22 -0.37 -11.33 0.95
CA TYR A 22 -1.68 -11.98 0.98
C TYR A 22 -1.58 -13.48 1.28
N ASP A 23 -0.58 -14.14 0.69
CA ASP A 23 -0.30 -15.56 0.86
C ASP A 23 1.23 -15.81 0.79
N ARG A 24 1.63 -17.09 0.80
CA ARG A 24 3.04 -17.52 0.74
C ARG A 24 3.54 -17.77 -0.68
N ALA A 25 2.86 -17.25 -1.70
CA ALA A 25 3.36 -17.33 -3.08
C ALA A 25 4.67 -16.55 -3.24
N GLU A 26 5.37 -16.82 -4.34
CA GLU A 26 6.57 -16.08 -4.71
C GLU A 26 6.25 -14.59 -4.91
N TYR A 27 7.18 -13.75 -4.47
CA TYR A 27 7.14 -12.31 -4.63
C TYR A 27 8.55 -11.79 -4.87
N GLU A 28 8.66 -10.69 -5.63
CA GLU A 28 9.89 -9.94 -5.80
C GLU A 28 9.78 -8.63 -5.03
N ALA A 29 10.77 -8.37 -4.18
CA ALA A 29 10.85 -7.13 -3.43
C ALA A 29 12.25 -6.54 -3.55
N VAL A 30 12.29 -5.22 -3.48
CA VAL A 30 13.50 -4.43 -3.54
C VAL A 30 13.49 -3.41 -2.40
N THR A 31 14.67 -3.06 -1.92
CA THR A 31 14.81 -2.07 -0.86
C THR A 31 15.07 -0.69 -1.45
N ARG A 32 14.38 0.33 -0.96
CA ARG A 32 14.44 1.72 -1.45
C ARG A 32 14.45 2.72 -0.32
N ARG A 33 15.01 3.90 -0.58
CA ARG A 33 14.90 5.07 0.30
C ARG A 33 13.59 5.81 0.07
N ASN A 34 12.84 6.08 1.12
CA ASN A 34 11.65 6.94 1.06
C ASN A 34 12.03 8.41 0.85
N SER A 35 11.67 9.02 -0.28
CA SER A 35 11.90 10.45 -0.54
C SER A 35 10.72 11.34 -0.13
N ALA A 36 9.56 10.77 0.23
CA ALA A 36 8.41 11.53 0.70
C ALA A 36 8.67 12.12 2.10
N GLU A 37 7.98 13.21 2.43
CA GLU A 37 8.04 13.82 3.76
C GLU A 37 7.56 12.86 4.86
N ASP A 38 7.95 13.13 6.11
CA ASP A 38 7.53 12.35 7.26
C ASP A 38 6.00 12.21 7.30
N LYS A 39 5.52 10.98 7.61
CA LYS A 39 4.10 10.61 7.66
C LYS A 39 3.34 10.64 6.33
N ALA A 40 3.95 11.04 5.21
CA ALA A 40 3.26 11.09 3.93
C ALA A 40 3.09 9.69 3.30
N LEU A 41 4.07 8.80 3.52
CA LEU A 41 4.05 7.44 2.99
C LEU A 41 3.50 6.45 4.02
N CYS A 42 2.63 5.54 3.57
CA CYS A 42 2.07 4.46 4.39
C CYS A 42 2.34 3.09 3.75
N PHE A 43 2.26 2.02 4.57
CA PHE A 43 2.28 0.66 4.02
C PHE A 43 1.06 0.39 3.14
N GLY A 44 1.25 -0.44 2.12
CA GLY A 44 0.23 -0.77 1.14
C GLY A 44 -0.02 0.32 0.09
N TYR A 45 0.77 1.41 0.10
CA TYR A 45 0.73 2.43 -0.94
C TYR A 45 1.54 1.99 -2.17
N GLY A 46 1.04 2.34 -3.35
CA GLY A 46 1.79 2.30 -4.59
C GLY A 46 2.74 3.49 -4.68
N VAL A 47 3.95 3.21 -5.13
CA VAL A 47 5.04 4.20 -5.24
C VAL A 47 5.66 4.17 -6.61
N VAL A 48 6.31 5.28 -6.95
CA VAL A 48 7.00 5.46 -8.22
C VAL A 48 8.48 5.73 -7.97
N GLN A 49 9.28 5.63 -9.03
CA GLN A 49 10.70 6.00 -8.99
C GLN A 49 10.88 7.42 -8.44
N GLY A 50 11.82 7.57 -7.51
CA GLY A 50 12.24 8.85 -6.98
C GLY A 50 13.20 9.59 -7.92
N ALA A 51 13.98 10.51 -7.36
CA ALA A 51 14.92 11.32 -8.15
C ALA A 51 16.12 10.50 -8.68
N GLU A 52 16.48 9.41 -8.01
CA GLU A 52 17.52 8.46 -8.37
C GLU A 52 16.91 7.05 -8.58
N PRO A 53 16.44 6.72 -9.80
CA PRO A 53 15.81 5.44 -10.11
C PRO A 53 16.63 4.24 -9.61
N GLY A 54 15.95 3.30 -8.96
CA GLY A 54 16.57 2.11 -8.35
C GLY A 54 17.16 2.33 -6.95
N LYS A 55 17.20 3.57 -6.44
CA LYS A 55 17.67 3.87 -5.08
C LYS A 55 16.58 4.44 -4.19
N ASP A 56 15.79 5.37 -4.70
CA ASP A 56 14.74 6.03 -3.95
C ASP A 56 13.38 5.94 -4.64
N ILE A 57 12.34 6.16 -3.84
CA ILE A 57 10.94 6.14 -4.24
C ILE A 57 10.25 7.40 -3.78
N ALA A 58 9.20 7.79 -4.50
CA ALA A 58 8.33 8.90 -4.15
C ALA A 58 6.86 8.48 -4.22
N LEU A 59 6.00 9.30 -3.60
CA LEU A 59 4.57 9.24 -3.88
C LEU A 59 4.34 9.62 -5.36
N PRO A 60 3.33 9.00 -6.01
CA PRO A 60 2.99 9.36 -7.37
C PRO A 60 2.53 10.82 -7.46
N ALA A 61 2.80 11.44 -8.59
CA ALA A 61 2.37 12.79 -8.94
C ALA A 61 1.64 12.77 -10.29
N THR A 62 1.01 13.89 -10.65
CA THR A 62 0.36 14.08 -11.95
C THR A 62 1.31 13.71 -13.10
N ASP A 63 0.74 13.15 -14.18
CA ASP A 63 1.45 12.77 -15.41
C ASP A 63 2.47 11.62 -15.28
N VAL A 64 2.60 11.00 -14.11
CA VAL A 64 3.43 9.80 -13.96
C VAL A 64 2.91 8.65 -14.80
N THR A 65 3.80 7.98 -15.51
CA THR A 65 3.51 6.90 -16.45
C THR A 65 3.76 5.53 -15.82
N ALA A 66 3.17 4.48 -16.40
CA ALA A 66 3.21 3.14 -15.83
C ALA A 66 4.62 2.55 -15.72
N ASP A 67 5.55 2.95 -16.58
CA ASP A 67 6.97 2.56 -16.53
C ASP A 67 7.73 3.14 -15.32
N LYS A 68 7.16 4.13 -14.64
CA LYS A 68 7.73 4.70 -13.40
C LYS A 68 7.17 4.05 -12.15
N PHE A 69 6.14 3.21 -12.25
CA PHE A 69 5.62 2.48 -11.12
C PHE A 69 6.66 1.49 -10.60
N GLU A 70 7.07 1.66 -9.35
CA GLU A 70 8.14 0.86 -8.76
C GLU A 70 7.58 -0.33 -7.98
N GLY A 71 6.38 -0.20 -7.42
CA GLY A 71 5.73 -1.27 -6.66
C GLY A 71 4.88 -0.78 -5.49
N VAL A 72 4.66 -1.67 -4.52
CA VAL A 72 3.87 -1.40 -3.30
C VAL A 72 4.77 -1.45 -2.08
N VAL A 73 4.66 -0.46 -1.19
CA VAL A 73 5.40 -0.45 0.09
C VAL A 73 4.94 -1.59 0.99
N MET A 74 5.87 -2.46 1.36
CA MET A 74 5.61 -3.63 2.18
C MET A 74 5.58 -3.28 3.66
N TYR A 75 4.75 -4.00 4.41
CA TYR A 75 4.73 -3.93 5.86
C TYR A 75 6.06 -4.37 6.46
N SER A 76 6.50 -3.67 7.51
CA SER A 76 7.60 -4.09 8.38
C SER A 76 7.13 -4.07 9.84
N ALA A 77 7.61 -5.01 10.65
CA ALA A 77 7.20 -5.11 12.05
C ALA A 77 7.91 -4.10 12.97
N ASN A 78 9.09 -3.60 12.56
CA ASN A 78 9.97 -2.78 13.40
C ASN A 78 9.94 -1.32 12.94
N VAL A 79 8.76 -0.71 12.99
CA VAL A 79 8.57 0.72 12.66
C VAL A 79 8.12 1.49 13.88
N GLU A 80 8.59 2.71 13.96
CA GLU A 80 8.20 3.64 15.01
C GLU A 80 6.74 4.07 14.82
N MET A 81 6.10 4.38 15.95
CA MET A 81 4.80 5.03 15.98
C MET A 81 4.98 6.46 16.46
N ASP A 82 4.14 7.38 15.98
CA ASP A 82 4.05 8.70 16.57
C ASP A 82 3.30 8.70 17.91
N ASP A 83 3.19 9.87 18.53
CA ASP A 83 2.54 10.05 19.82
C ASP A 83 1.04 9.70 19.81
N ASP A 84 0.42 9.67 18.63
CA ASP A 84 -0.98 9.26 18.41
C ASP A 84 -1.11 7.74 18.18
N GLY A 85 0.01 7.00 18.19
CA GLY A 85 0.07 5.56 17.94
C GLY A 85 -0.04 5.17 16.47
N ALA A 86 0.09 6.12 15.54
CA ALA A 86 0.08 5.84 14.10
C ALA A 86 1.48 5.45 13.61
N VAL A 87 1.54 4.49 12.69
CA VAL A 87 2.80 4.06 12.07
C VAL A 87 3.45 5.25 11.33
N LEU A 88 4.71 5.53 11.66
CA LEU A 88 5.49 6.60 11.09
C LEU A 88 6.54 6.05 10.13
N LEU A 89 6.38 6.30 8.83
CA LEU A 89 7.46 6.17 7.86
C LEU A 89 8.14 7.53 7.69
N ARG A 90 9.42 7.60 8.02
CA ARG A 90 10.20 8.85 7.92
C ARG A 90 10.77 9.05 6.53
N LYS A 91 11.01 10.31 6.18
CA LYS A 91 11.84 10.67 5.06
C LYS A 91 13.23 10.06 5.23
N ASN A 92 13.79 9.60 4.13
CA ASN A 92 15.04 8.85 4.02
C ASN A 92 15.08 7.48 4.74
N GLN A 93 13.96 7.03 5.33
CA GLN A 93 13.88 5.68 5.85
C GLN A 93 14.00 4.66 4.72
N ILE A 94 14.68 3.56 5.02
CA ILE A 94 14.76 2.41 4.12
C ILE A 94 13.51 1.55 4.28
N VAL A 95 12.84 1.29 3.17
CA VAL A 95 11.61 0.49 3.10
C VAL A 95 11.71 -0.56 2.01
N ASP A 96 10.96 -1.64 2.17
CA ASP A 96 10.83 -2.67 1.15
C ASP A 96 9.65 -2.37 0.24
N VAL A 97 9.84 -2.58 -1.06
CA VAL A 97 8.86 -2.32 -2.11
C VAL A 97 8.69 -3.60 -2.91
N CYS A 98 7.47 -4.14 -2.93
CA CYS A 98 7.14 -5.32 -3.71
C CYS A 98 6.83 -4.93 -5.15
N GLN A 99 7.60 -5.48 -6.10
CA GLN A 99 7.47 -5.21 -7.54
C GLN A 99 6.53 -6.21 -8.22
N SER A 100 6.50 -7.45 -7.73
CA SER A 100 5.61 -8.51 -8.20
C SER A 100 5.22 -9.43 -7.03
N GLY A 101 3.98 -9.89 -6.98
CA GLY A 101 3.47 -10.68 -5.85
C GLY A 101 2.02 -10.37 -5.51
N LYS A 102 1.55 -10.87 -4.35
CA LYS A 102 0.19 -10.63 -3.87
C LYS A 102 0.23 -9.94 -2.52
N LEU A 103 -0.36 -8.75 -2.44
CA LEU A 103 -0.32 -7.90 -1.24
C LEU A 103 -1.67 -7.32 -0.92
N TRP A 104 -1.85 -6.99 0.35
CA TRP A 104 -2.92 -6.11 0.82
C TRP A 104 -2.55 -4.65 0.54
N VAL A 105 -3.32 -3.99 -0.32
CA VAL A 105 -3.10 -2.60 -0.71
C VAL A 105 -4.13 -1.67 -0.08
N GLN A 106 -3.77 -0.42 0.16
CA GLN A 106 -4.72 0.58 0.62
C GLN A 106 -5.61 1.08 -0.51
N LEU A 107 -6.87 1.26 -0.19
CA LEU A 107 -7.89 1.72 -1.10
C LEU A 107 -8.28 3.16 -0.80
N VAL A 108 -8.74 3.86 -1.83
CA VAL A 108 -9.55 5.07 -1.65
C VAL A 108 -10.79 4.73 -0.81
N ASP A 109 -11.23 5.66 0.05
CA ASP A 109 -12.34 5.41 0.97
C ASP A 109 -13.61 4.97 0.23
N SER A 110 -14.34 4.03 0.82
CA SER A 110 -15.63 3.51 0.31
C SER A 110 -15.60 2.83 -1.06
N VAL A 111 -14.43 2.47 -1.61
CA VAL A 111 -14.37 1.66 -2.84
C VAL A 111 -14.43 0.17 -2.52
N GLU A 112 -15.21 -0.57 -3.31
CA GLU A 112 -15.38 -2.01 -3.18
C GLU A 112 -14.97 -2.71 -4.48
N PRO A 113 -13.68 -3.08 -4.63
CA PRO A 113 -13.23 -3.80 -5.81
C PRO A 113 -13.77 -5.23 -5.82
N ALA A 114 -14.19 -5.67 -7.00
CA ALA A 114 -14.55 -7.06 -7.27
C ALA A 114 -13.34 -7.86 -7.76
N TYR A 115 -13.41 -9.18 -7.59
CA TYR A 115 -12.38 -10.09 -8.08
C TYR A 115 -12.14 -9.92 -9.59
N GLY A 116 -10.87 -9.82 -10.00
CA GLY A 116 -10.47 -9.70 -11.39
C GLY A 116 -10.54 -8.28 -11.95
N GLN A 117 -11.05 -7.30 -11.19
CA GLN A 117 -11.05 -5.91 -11.64
C GLN A 117 -9.62 -5.37 -11.80
N PRO A 118 -9.39 -4.49 -12.78
CA PRO A 118 -8.12 -3.79 -12.93
C PRO A 118 -7.82 -2.93 -11.69
N VAL A 119 -6.54 -2.76 -11.41
CA VAL A 119 -6.04 -1.91 -10.33
C VAL A 119 -5.52 -0.61 -10.95
N TYR A 120 -5.96 0.53 -10.41
CA TYR A 120 -5.45 1.84 -10.76
C TYR A 120 -4.83 2.51 -9.55
N LEU A 121 -3.68 3.13 -9.73
CA LEU A 121 -2.98 3.94 -8.74
C LEU A 121 -3.46 5.38 -8.81
N VAL A 122 -3.91 5.94 -7.69
CA VAL A 122 -4.23 7.36 -7.58
C VAL A 122 -2.94 8.17 -7.55
N THR A 123 -2.83 9.16 -8.42
CA THR A 123 -1.59 9.94 -8.65
C THR A 123 -1.65 11.37 -8.13
N THR A 124 -2.79 11.80 -7.58
CA THR A 124 -3.01 13.19 -7.17
C THR A 124 -3.87 13.31 -5.92
N GLY A 125 -3.69 14.39 -5.16
CA GLY A 125 -4.52 14.69 -3.99
C GLY A 125 -4.12 13.89 -2.75
N ALA A 126 -5.00 13.92 -1.73
CA ALA A 126 -4.74 13.27 -0.44
C ALA A 126 -4.65 11.75 -0.52
N ASP A 127 -5.27 11.14 -1.54
CA ASP A 127 -5.25 9.70 -1.78
C ASP A 127 -4.10 9.24 -2.70
N ALA A 128 -3.17 10.13 -3.06
CA ALA A 128 -2.01 9.75 -3.86
C ALA A 128 -1.26 8.58 -3.22
N GLY A 129 -1.05 7.51 -3.99
CA GLY A 129 -0.47 6.25 -3.51
C GLY A 129 -1.51 5.17 -3.17
N LYS A 130 -2.78 5.50 -2.96
CA LYS A 130 -3.84 4.51 -2.78
C LYS A 130 -4.32 3.93 -4.12
N PHE A 131 -5.08 2.85 -4.05
CA PHE A 131 -5.60 2.14 -5.21
C PHE A 131 -7.12 2.21 -5.34
N THR A 132 -7.61 2.03 -6.56
CA THR A 132 -9.04 2.02 -6.89
C THR A 132 -9.32 1.15 -8.12
N PRO A 133 -10.51 0.54 -8.24
CA PRO A 133 -10.92 -0.15 -9.47
C PRO A 133 -11.38 0.80 -10.57
N THR A 134 -11.44 2.11 -10.30
CA THR A 134 -11.94 3.13 -11.24
C THR A 134 -10.81 3.78 -12.01
N LYS A 135 -10.87 3.69 -13.35
CA LYS A 135 -9.88 4.30 -14.24
C LYS A 135 -9.72 5.80 -14.01
N GLY A 136 -10.79 6.59 -14.18
CA GLY A 136 -10.73 8.06 -14.05
C GLY A 136 -9.48 8.66 -14.72
N THR A 137 -8.78 9.52 -13.97
CA THR A 137 -7.44 10.05 -14.28
C THR A 137 -6.31 9.23 -13.64
N ASN A 138 -6.63 8.09 -13.04
CA ASN A 138 -5.70 7.26 -12.29
C ASN A 138 -4.81 6.43 -13.23
N LEU A 139 -3.61 6.10 -12.74
CA LEU A 139 -2.64 5.35 -13.50
C LEU A 139 -2.97 3.86 -13.50
N ALA A 140 -3.11 3.26 -14.69
CA ALA A 140 -3.25 1.82 -14.82
C ALA A 140 -1.91 1.13 -14.48
N VAL A 141 -1.94 0.18 -13.57
CA VAL A 141 -0.79 -0.68 -13.23
C VAL A 141 -1.07 -2.11 -13.69
N LYS A 142 -0.03 -2.89 -14.02
CA LYS A 142 -0.21 -4.32 -14.35
C LYS A 142 -0.54 -5.12 -13.08
N ALA A 143 -1.79 -5.06 -12.65
CA ALA A 143 -2.30 -5.76 -11.49
C ALA A 143 -3.83 -5.97 -11.59
N ARG A 144 -4.34 -6.86 -10.74
CA ARG A 144 -5.78 -7.11 -10.57
C ARG A 144 -6.12 -7.31 -9.10
N PHE A 145 -7.33 -6.91 -8.71
CA PHE A 145 -7.86 -7.26 -7.39
C PHE A 145 -8.19 -8.76 -7.33
N ILE A 146 -7.88 -9.40 -6.21
CA ILE A 146 -8.10 -10.85 -6.00
C ILE A 146 -9.03 -11.14 -4.81
N GLY A 147 -9.71 -10.12 -4.30
CA GLY A 147 -10.66 -10.22 -3.19
C GLY A 147 -11.34 -8.89 -2.90
N ALA A 148 -12.35 -8.92 -2.03
CA ALA A 148 -13.12 -7.75 -1.64
C ALA A 148 -12.36 -6.83 -0.67
N ALA A 149 -12.83 -5.60 -0.56
CA ALA A 149 -12.36 -4.66 0.46
C ALA A 149 -12.71 -5.15 1.88
N VAL A 150 -11.78 -4.92 2.80
CA VAL A 150 -11.95 -5.14 4.24
C VAL A 150 -11.24 -3.99 4.93
N ASN A 151 -11.97 -3.15 5.68
CA ASN A 151 -11.38 -2.03 6.45
C ASN A 151 -10.45 -1.12 5.62
N GLY A 152 -10.85 -0.75 4.39
CA GLY A 152 -10.08 0.15 3.52
C GLY A 152 -8.86 -0.48 2.84
N ILE A 153 -8.67 -1.81 2.93
CA ILE A 153 -7.66 -2.55 2.16
C ILE A 153 -8.31 -3.64 1.30
N ALA A 154 -7.66 -4.00 0.20
CA ALA A 154 -8.02 -5.19 -0.59
C ALA A 154 -6.77 -5.94 -1.06
N PRO A 155 -6.87 -7.26 -1.29
CA PRO A 155 -5.76 -8.01 -1.83
C PRO A 155 -5.67 -7.80 -3.34
N ALA A 156 -4.47 -7.51 -3.83
CA ALA A 156 -4.19 -7.31 -5.25
C ALA A 156 -2.97 -8.15 -5.66
N GLN A 157 -3.01 -8.65 -6.89
CA GLN A 157 -1.90 -9.37 -7.52
C GLN A 157 -1.21 -8.47 -8.53
N PHE A 158 0.08 -8.21 -8.30
CA PHE A 158 0.97 -7.44 -9.17
C PHE A 158 1.86 -8.38 -9.96
N VAL A 159 2.13 -8.01 -11.20
CA VAL A 159 3.14 -8.67 -12.05
C VAL A 159 4.19 -7.66 -12.45
N THR A 160 5.39 -8.15 -12.76
CA THR A 160 6.54 -7.32 -13.13
C THR A 160 6.17 -6.35 -14.27
N GLN A 161 6.46 -5.06 -14.07
CA GLN A 161 6.24 -4.05 -15.09
C GLN A 161 7.37 -4.15 -16.14
N LEU A 162 7.16 -4.99 -17.18
CA LEU A 162 8.02 -4.99 -18.38
C LEU A 162 7.89 -3.70 -19.21
#